data_AF-A0A6V7KNG8-F1
#
_entry.id   AF-A0A6V7KNG8-F1
#
_cell.length_a   1.000
_cell.length_b   1.000
_cell.length_c   1.000
_cell.angle_alpha   90.00
_cell.angle_beta   90.00
_cell.angle_gamma   90.00
#
_symmetry.space_group_name_H-M   'P 1'
#
loop_
_entity.id
_entity.type
_entity.pdbx_description
1 polymer ?
#
loop_
_entity_poly.entity_id
_entity_poly.type
_entity_poly.pdbx_seq_one_letter_code
_entity_poly.pdbx_strand_id
1 'polypeptide(L)'
;MKICDKGYESSPFVVALYYGNAKPKNVNYYVGDFVEETTNLTNHGISVGEREHGFKIMAIVADSPARAFLKCVKGATAYYGCERCTVEVKTCNKRRVSSQLDCELRTKESFRDQTHQGHHLKDAKTGEFLVSPLLTIPHFDPIKDFPLETMHLLNLNVMKNLAEKWMKLEKNSHKPPVDKRQAFKELMSSISTGVTIEFQRNEFDVDDICHWRATQYSFLLLYAGKHCPPVRIG
;
A
#
# COMPACT_ATOMS: atom_id res chain seq x y z
N MET A 1 -20.54 -19.61 -0.28
CA MET A 1 -19.46 -20.57 0.03
C MET A 1 -18.29 -20.27 -0.89
N LYS A 2 -17.17 -19.74 -0.39
CA LYS A 2 -15.95 -19.63 -1.20
C LYS A 2 -15.34 -21.02 -1.25
N ILE A 3 -15.33 -21.65 -2.42
CA ILE A 3 -14.58 -22.89 -2.63
C ILE A 3 -13.11 -22.47 -2.72
N CYS A 4 -12.42 -22.41 -1.58
CA CYS A 4 -10.96 -22.52 -1.57
C CYS A 4 -10.68 -23.99 -1.32
N ASP A 5 -10.44 -24.73 -2.39
CA ASP A 5 -9.89 -26.08 -2.26
C ASP A 5 -8.51 -25.96 -1.59
N LYS A 6 -8.37 -26.56 -0.41
CA LYS A 6 -7.13 -26.53 0.37
C LYS A 6 -5.98 -27.26 -0.34
N GLY A 7 -6.28 -28.07 -1.37
CA GLY A 7 -5.30 -28.69 -2.25
C GLY A 7 -4.95 -27.89 -3.50
N TYR A 8 -5.57 -26.72 -3.73
CA TYR A 8 -5.29 -25.90 -4.92
C TYR A 8 -4.05 -25.03 -4.69
N GLU A 9 -2.89 -25.55 -5.07
CA GLU A 9 -1.67 -24.74 -5.24
C GLU A 9 -1.77 -23.92 -6.52
N SER A 10 -1.85 -22.61 -6.37
CA SER A 10 -1.78 -21.66 -7.48
C SER A 10 -0.47 -20.91 -7.41
N SER A 11 0.44 -21.21 -8.33
CA SER A 11 1.64 -20.38 -8.53
C SER A 11 1.28 -19.17 -9.40
N PRO A 12 1.73 -17.95 -9.04
CA PRO A 12 1.60 -16.80 -9.92
C PRO A 12 2.19 -17.11 -11.30
N PHE A 13 1.46 -16.76 -12.35
CA PHE A 13 1.92 -16.88 -13.73
C PHE A 13 1.69 -15.57 -14.47
N VAL A 14 2.45 -15.37 -15.55
CA VAL A 14 2.37 -14.16 -16.35
C VAL A 14 1.18 -14.27 -17.31
N VAL A 15 0.24 -13.34 -17.21
CA VAL A 15 -0.93 -13.24 -18.10
C VAL A 15 -0.75 -12.19 -19.21
N ALA A 16 0.09 -11.18 -18.97
CA ALA A 16 0.33 -10.09 -19.91
C ALA A 16 1.72 -9.49 -19.69
N LEU A 17 2.32 -9.01 -20.77
CA LEU A 17 3.59 -8.28 -20.78
C LEU A 17 3.46 -7.02 -21.62
N TYR A 18 3.86 -5.89 -21.06
CA TYR A 18 4.03 -4.66 -21.81
C TYR A 18 5.49 -4.48 -22.18
N TYR A 19 5.75 -4.17 -23.45
CA TYR A 19 7.07 -3.87 -23.97
C TYR A 19 7.08 -2.50 -24.66
N GLY A 20 8.06 -1.66 -24.31
CA GLY A 20 8.24 -0.34 -24.90
C GLY A 20 9.44 0.38 -24.33
N ASN A 21 9.86 1.46 -25.00
CA ASN A 21 11.04 2.25 -24.61
C ASN A 21 10.83 3.12 -23.36
N ALA A 22 9.61 3.15 -22.82
CA ALA A 22 9.24 3.91 -21.63
C ALA A 22 8.04 3.26 -20.93
N LYS A 23 7.72 3.74 -19.73
CA LYS A 23 6.48 3.34 -19.02
C LYS A 23 5.24 3.64 -19.89
N PRO A 24 4.17 2.82 -19.79
CA PRO A 24 2.94 3.06 -20.52
C PRO A 24 2.36 4.43 -20.14
N LYS A 25 2.03 5.24 -21.15
CA LYS A 25 1.50 6.59 -20.95
C LYS A 25 -0.03 6.61 -20.86
N ASN A 26 -0.69 5.68 -21.53
CA ASN A 26 -2.14 5.60 -21.59
C ASN A 26 -2.60 4.32 -20.90
N VAL A 27 -3.38 4.46 -19.83
CA VAL A 27 -3.90 3.32 -19.07
C VAL A 27 -4.84 2.46 -19.92
N ASN A 28 -5.63 3.04 -20.82
CA ASN A 28 -6.59 2.31 -21.65
C ASN A 28 -5.87 1.35 -22.59
N TYR A 29 -4.74 1.78 -23.16
CA TYR A 29 -3.91 0.89 -23.97
C TYR A 29 -3.23 -0.18 -23.13
N TYR A 30 -2.83 0.15 -21.90
CA TYR A 30 -2.10 -0.78 -21.04
C TYR A 30 -2.98 -1.91 -20.47
N VAL A 31 -4.24 -1.64 -20.13
CA VAL A 31 -5.16 -2.64 -19.53
C VAL A 31 -6.40 -2.95 -20.37
N GLY A 32 -6.48 -2.48 -21.62
CA GLY A 32 -7.66 -2.62 -22.47
C GLY A 32 -8.12 -4.07 -22.62
N ASP A 33 -7.25 -4.92 -23.14
CA ASP A 33 -7.53 -6.35 -23.34
C ASP A 33 -7.94 -7.04 -22.02
N PHE A 34 -7.23 -6.72 -20.93
CA PHE A 34 -7.56 -7.25 -19.60
C PHE A 34 -8.96 -6.83 -19.15
N VAL A 35 -9.34 -5.56 -19.34
CA VAL A 35 -10.64 -5.03 -18.96
C VAL A 35 -11.76 -5.65 -19.77
N GLU A 36 -11.55 -5.81 -21.09
CA GLU A 36 -12.52 -6.45 -21.99
C GLU A 36 -12.77 -7.90 -21.59
N GLU A 37 -11.71 -8.71 -21.48
CA GLU A 37 -11.80 -10.12 -21.10
C GLU A 37 -12.42 -10.29 -19.71
N THR A 38 -11.97 -9.50 -18.74
CA THR A 38 -12.49 -9.54 -17.36
C THR A 38 -13.97 -9.18 -17.33
N THR A 39 -14.39 -8.17 -18.09
CA THR A 39 -15.80 -7.75 -18.15
C THR A 39 -16.66 -8.87 -18.74
N ASN A 40 -16.18 -9.51 -19.81
CA ASN A 40 -16.84 -10.65 -20.42
C ASN A 40 -16.99 -11.81 -19.41
N LEU A 41 -15.90 -12.20 -18.76
CA LEU A 41 -15.90 -13.25 -17.73
C LEU A 41 -16.82 -12.91 -16.56
N THR A 42 -16.82 -11.65 -16.10
CA THR A 42 -17.66 -11.24 -14.97
C THR A 42 -19.15 -11.33 -15.31
N ASN A 43 -19.54 -11.04 -16.56
CA ASN A 43 -20.93 -11.10 -17.00
C ASN A 43 -21.41 -12.52 -17.33
N HIS A 44 -20.56 -13.33 -17.96
CA HIS A 44 -20.98 -14.63 -18.51
C HIS A 44 -20.42 -15.83 -17.74
N GLY A 45 -19.49 -15.62 -16.81
CA GLY A 45 -18.80 -16.68 -16.10
C GLY A 45 -17.85 -17.48 -16.99
N ILE A 46 -17.55 -18.70 -16.56
CA ILE A 46 -16.74 -19.69 -17.28
C ILE A 46 -17.38 -21.07 -17.16
N SER A 47 -17.38 -21.83 -18.25
CA SER A 47 -17.84 -23.23 -18.25
C SER A 47 -16.65 -24.16 -18.08
N VAL A 48 -16.67 -25.00 -17.04
CA VAL A 48 -15.66 -26.02 -16.78
C VAL A 48 -16.35 -27.38 -16.72
N GLY A 49 -16.18 -28.18 -17.77
CA GLY A 49 -17.00 -29.37 -17.99
C GLY A 49 -18.46 -29.00 -18.20
N GLU A 50 -19.36 -29.61 -17.43
CA GLU A 50 -20.81 -29.34 -17.48
C GLU A 50 -21.27 -28.29 -16.47
N ARG A 51 -20.35 -27.64 -15.75
CA ARG A 51 -20.67 -26.67 -14.71
C ARG A 51 -20.31 -25.25 -15.13
N GLU A 52 -21.23 -24.33 -14.87
CA GLU A 52 -21.00 -22.89 -15.00
C GLU A 52 -20.50 -22.30 -13.68
N HIS A 53 -19.48 -21.45 -13.78
CA HIS A 53 -18.85 -20.81 -12.65
C HIS A 53 -18.86 -19.29 -12.84
N GLY A 54 -19.41 -18.57 -11.88
CA GLY A 54 -19.30 -17.12 -11.84
C GLY A 54 -17.85 -16.69 -11.62
N PHE A 55 -17.45 -15.60 -12.29
CA PHE A 55 -16.13 -15.02 -12.15
C PHE A 55 -16.19 -13.69 -11.40
N LYS A 56 -15.21 -13.43 -10.53
CA LYS A 56 -15.05 -12.14 -9.84
C LYS A 56 -13.59 -11.88 -9.51
N ILE A 57 -13.11 -10.68 -9.82
CA ILE A 57 -11.83 -10.19 -9.31
C ILE A 57 -11.93 -9.98 -7.80
N MET A 58 -11.01 -10.59 -7.06
CA MET A 58 -10.90 -10.39 -5.61
C MET A 58 -10.14 -9.13 -5.23
N ALA A 59 -9.03 -8.85 -5.93
CA ALA A 59 -8.20 -7.68 -5.67
C ALA A 59 -7.24 -7.43 -6.84
N ILE A 60 -6.84 -6.17 -7.03
CA ILE A 60 -5.69 -5.80 -7.86
C ILE A 60 -4.58 -5.34 -6.94
N VAL A 61 -3.54 -6.17 -6.81
CA VAL A 61 -2.38 -5.88 -5.95
C VAL A 61 -1.33 -5.14 -6.78
N ALA A 62 -1.06 -3.90 -6.39
CA ALA A 62 -0.08 -3.04 -7.05
C ALA A 62 0.56 -2.07 -6.05
N ASP A 63 1.78 -1.62 -6.33
CA ASP A 63 2.45 -0.58 -5.54
C ASP A 63 1.78 0.79 -5.71
N SER A 64 2.20 1.79 -4.93
CA SER A 64 1.56 3.11 -4.93
C SER A 64 1.58 3.80 -6.30
N PRO A 65 2.72 3.87 -7.03
CA PRO A 65 2.74 4.42 -8.39
C PRO A 65 1.83 3.69 -9.37
N ALA A 66 1.82 2.34 -9.37
CA ALA A 66 1.00 1.57 -10.28
C ALA A 66 -0.50 1.71 -9.98
N ARG A 67 -0.91 1.74 -8.70
CA ARG A 67 -2.30 2.03 -8.33
C ARG A 67 -2.75 3.39 -8.83
N ALA A 68 -1.94 4.43 -8.62
CA ALA A 68 -2.25 5.78 -9.08
C ALA A 68 -2.42 5.84 -10.61
N PHE A 69 -1.55 5.14 -11.35
CA PHE A 69 -1.64 5.00 -12.80
C PHE A 69 -2.93 4.30 -13.25
N LEU A 70 -3.22 3.12 -12.69
CA LEU A 70 -4.41 2.32 -13.00
C LEU A 70 -5.72 3.08 -12.68
N LYS A 71 -5.72 3.84 -11.59
CA LYS A 71 -6.87 4.63 -11.13
C LYS A 71 -6.98 6.01 -11.79
N CYS A 72 -5.98 6.43 -12.58
CA CYS A 72 -5.90 7.78 -13.14
C CYS A 72 -5.98 8.90 -12.08
N VAL A 73 -5.33 8.70 -10.94
CA VAL A 73 -5.31 9.67 -9.83
C VAL A 73 -3.91 10.15 -9.53
N LYS A 74 -3.81 11.26 -8.79
CA LYS A 74 -2.53 11.76 -8.32
C LYS A 74 -1.90 10.78 -7.34
N GLY A 75 -0.58 10.61 -7.45
CA GLY A 75 0.18 9.73 -6.56
C GLY A 75 0.23 10.22 -5.11
N ALA A 76 0.69 9.36 -4.21
CA ALA A 76 0.69 9.57 -2.77
C ALA A 76 1.45 10.83 -2.27
N THR A 77 2.32 11.42 -3.08
CA THR A 77 3.08 12.63 -2.72
C THR A 77 2.36 13.94 -3.10
N ALA A 78 1.21 13.86 -3.77
CA ALA A 78 0.42 15.02 -4.13
C ALA A 78 -0.37 15.58 -2.93
N TYR A 79 -0.76 16.86 -3.02
CA TYR A 79 -1.59 17.53 -2.01
C TYR A 79 -2.87 16.76 -1.68
N TYR A 80 -3.50 16.15 -2.70
CA TYR A 80 -4.70 15.31 -2.54
C TYR A 80 -4.42 13.87 -2.97
N GLY A 81 -3.27 13.33 -2.56
CA GLY A 81 -2.77 12.01 -2.99
C GLY A 81 -3.28 10.82 -2.20
N CYS A 82 -3.96 11.02 -1.05
CA CYS A 82 -4.54 9.90 -0.31
C CYS A 82 -5.56 9.17 -1.19
N GLU A 83 -5.59 7.84 -1.15
CA GLU A 83 -6.52 7.04 -1.95
C GLU A 83 -7.82 6.71 -1.21
N ARG A 84 -7.89 6.98 0.10
CA ARG A 84 -8.97 6.55 1.00
C ARG A 84 -9.84 7.67 1.52
N CYS A 85 -9.29 8.87 1.72
CA CYS A 85 -10.04 10.03 2.21
C CYS A 85 -9.60 11.35 1.55
N THR A 86 -10.45 12.36 1.58
CA THR A 86 -10.27 13.66 0.92
C THR A 86 -9.19 14.56 1.52
N VAL A 87 -8.42 14.05 2.49
CA VAL A 87 -7.38 14.78 3.22
C VAL A 87 -6.44 15.57 2.30
N GLU A 88 -6.19 16.83 2.69
CA GLU A 88 -5.15 17.66 2.11
C GLU A 88 -3.83 17.48 2.88
N VAL A 89 -2.74 17.31 2.13
CA VAL A 89 -1.39 17.18 2.66
C VAL A 89 -0.57 18.41 2.28
N LYS A 90 -0.17 19.19 3.28
CA LYS A 90 0.60 20.44 3.10
C LYS A 90 2.11 20.16 3.16
N THR A 91 2.89 21.10 2.64
CA THR A 91 4.36 21.04 2.75
C THR A 91 4.82 21.91 3.90
N CYS A 92 5.42 21.30 4.92
CA CYS A 92 6.06 22.00 6.04
C CYS A 92 7.50 21.51 6.16
N ASN A 93 8.48 22.42 6.18
CA ASN A 93 9.91 22.08 6.29
C ASN A 93 10.36 20.98 5.29
N LYS A 94 9.98 21.14 4.01
CA LYS A 94 10.25 20.17 2.93
C LYS A 94 9.65 18.77 3.15
N ARG A 95 8.68 18.62 4.07
CA ARG A 95 7.99 17.35 4.36
C ARG A 95 6.49 17.51 4.11
N ARG A 96 5.88 16.41 3.66
CA ARG A 96 4.43 16.29 3.48
C ARG A 96 3.80 15.96 4.83
N VAL A 97 2.89 16.81 5.30
CA VAL A 97 2.20 16.67 6.58
C VAL A 97 0.71 16.95 6.43
N SER A 98 -0.11 16.23 7.19
CA SER A 98 -1.50 16.59 7.38
C SER A 98 -1.84 16.50 8.87
N SER A 99 -2.60 17.47 9.35
CA SER A 99 -3.15 17.50 10.72
C SER A 99 -4.65 17.17 10.75
N GLN A 100 -5.26 16.93 9.58
CA GLN A 100 -6.66 16.58 9.48
C GLN A 100 -6.81 15.07 9.67
N LEU A 101 -7.52 14.68 10.73
CA LEU A 101 -7.80 13.28 11.03
C LEU A 101 -9.21 12.87 10.57
N ASP A 102 -10.16 13.80 10.63
CA ASP A 102 -11.55 13.59 10.21
C ASP A 102 -11.75 14.16 8.80
N CYS A 103 -11.53 13.32 7.80
CA CYS A 103 -11.79 13.64 6.40
C CYS A 103 -12.82 12.68 5.83
N GLU A 104 -13.62 13.18 4.88
CA GLU A 104 -14.58 12.35 4.17
C GLU A 104 -13.89 11.16 3.48
N LEU A 105 -14.45 9.98 3.65
CA LEU A 105 -13.96 8.77 3.00
C LEU A 105 -14.40 8.75 1.53
N ARG A 106 -13.50 8.34 0.64
CA ARG A 106 -13.86 8.10 -0.75
C ARG A 106 -14.73 6.87 -0.86
N THR A 107 -15.80 6.99 -1.62
CA THR A 107 -16.65 5.88 -2.06
C THR A 107 -16.45 5.61 -3.55
N LYS A 108 -16.96 4.47 -4.04
CA LYS A 108 -16.98 4.17 -5.47
C LYS A 108 -17.70 5.24 -6.28
N GLU A 109 -18.80 5.76 -5.76
CA GLU A 109 -19.62 6.80 -6.38
C GLU A 109 -18.86 8.11 -6.46
N SER A 110 -18.28 8.58 -5.35
CA SER A 110 -17.47 9.82 -5.32
C SER A 110 -16.28 9.76 -6.29
N PHE A 111 -15.69 8.57 -6.46
CA PHE A 111 -14.58 8.35 -7.39
C PHE A 111 -15.05 8.32 -8.86
N ARG A 112 -16.15 7.64 -9.15
CA ARG A 112 -16.75 7.57 -10.50
C ARG A 112 -17.19 8.95 -10.96
N ASP A 113 -17.85 9.69 -10.08
CA ASP A 113 -18.41 11.01 -10.36
C ASP A 113 -17.35 12.11 -10.20
N GLN A 114 -16.12 11.74 -9.80
CA GLN A 114 -14.94 12.59 -9.67
C GLN A 114 -15.18 13.86 -8.84
N THR A 115 -15.97 13.73 -7.77
CA THR A 115 -16.44 14.87 -6.96
C THR A 115 -15.28 15.66 -6.36
N HIS A 116 -14.20 14.97 -5.97
CA HIS A 116 -12.97 15.60 -5.52
C HIS A 116 -11.96 15.80 -6.66
N GLN A 117 -12.21 16.79 -7.50
CA GLN A 117 -11.40 17.13 -8.68
C GLN A 117 -9.88 17.23 -8.42
N GLY A 118 -9.48 17.71 -7.23
CA GLY A 118 -8.08 17.82 -6.82
C GLY A 118 -7.32 16.48 -6.77
N HIS A 119 -8.02 15.36 -6.68
CA HIS A 119 -7.47 14.00 -6.62
C HIS A 119 -7.26 13.38 -8.02
N HIS A 120 -8.09 13.74 -8.99
CA HIS A 120 -8.11 13.12 -10.31
C HIS A 120 -7.11 13.78 -11.26
N LEU A 121 -6.57 12.99 -12.19
CA LEU A 121 -5.72 13.50 -13.27
C LEU A 121 -6.56 14.04 -14.40
N LYS A 122 -5.99 14.99 -15.14
CA LYS A 122 -6.56 15.53 -16.37
C LYS A 122 -5.63 15.25 -17.53
N ASP A 123 -6.20 15.05 -18.72
CA ASP A 123 -5.43 15.02 -19.95
C ASP A 123 -4.77 16.40 -20.16
N ALA A 124 -3.48 16.40 -20.48
CA ALA A 124 -2.72 17.64 -20.60
C ALA A 124 -3.10 18.47 -21.84
N LYS A 125 -3.70 17.85 -22.87
CA LYS A 125 -4.10 18.50 -24.11
C LYS A 125 -5.55 18.96 -24.06
N THR A 126 -6.47 18.09 -23.65
CA THR A 126 -7.91 18.41 -23.65
C THR A 126 -8.35 19.09 -22.36
N GLY A 127 -7.62 18.91 -21.25
CA GLY A 127 -8.02 19.41 -19.93
C GLY A 127 -9.16 18.62 -19.28
N GLU A 128 -9.65 17.56 -19.94
CA GLU A 128 -10.70 16.68 -19.43
C GLU A 128 -10.15 15.72 -18.39
N PHE A 129 -11.01 15.27 -17.47
CA PHE A 129 -10.60 14.30 -16.47
C PHE A 129 -10.38 12.92 -17.08
N LEU A 130 -9.30 12.27 -16.65
CA LEU A 130 -9.04 10.89 -17.01
C LEU A 130 -9.93 9.96 -16.17
N VAL A 131 -10.56 8.99 -16.82
CA VAL A 131 -11.39 7.96 -16.18
C VAL A 131 -10.64 6.63 -16.22
N SER A 132 -10.60 5.94 -15.07
CA SER A 132 -9.99 4.61 -15.01
C SER A 132 -10.82 3.60 -15.81
N PRO A 133 -10.22 2.87 -16.77
CA PRO A 133 -10.93 1.84 -17.54
C PRO A 133 -11.46 0.70 -16.66
N LEU A 134 -10.86 0.51 -15.47
CA LEU A 134 -11.30 -0.51 -14.51
C LEU A 134 -12.71 -0.27 -13.96
N LEU A 135 -13.24 0.96 -14.06
CA LEU A 135 -14.63 1.26 -13.67
C LEU A 135 -15.67 0.57 -14.55
N THR A 136 -15.27 0.12 -15.74
CA THR A 136 -16.15 -0.62 -16.67
C THR A 136 -16.39 -2.06 -16.23
N ILE A 137 -15.49 -2.62 -15.40
CA ILE A 137 -15.62 -3.98 -14.88
C ILE A 137 -16.79 -4.01 -13.88
N PRO A 138 -17.81 -4.87 -14.10
CA PRO A 138 -18.95 -4.97 -13.20
C PRO A 138 -18.52 -5.32 -11.78
N HIS A 139 -19.19 -4.72 -10.80
CA HIS A 139 -18.94 -4.93 -9.36
C HIS A 139 -17.55 -4.55 -8.83
N PHE A 140 -16.63 -4.06 -9.68
CA PHE A 140 -15.33 -3.59 -9.23
C PHE A 140 -15.43 -2.29 -8.43
N ASP A 141 -14.75 -2.21 -7.29
CA ASP A 141 -14.67 -1.03 -6.43
C ASP A 141 -13.22 -0.50 -6.41
N PRO A 142 -12.94 0.66 -7.04
CA PRO A 142 -11.58 1.21 -7.13
C PRO A 142 -11.02 1.70 -5.78
N ILE A 143 -11.88 1.81 -4.76
CA ILE A 143 -11.48 2.11 -3.40
C ILE A 143 -11.18 0.80 -2.68
N LYS A 144 -12.09 -0.17 -2.67
CA LYS A 144 -11.96 -1.39 -1.84
C LYS A 144 -11.11 -2.49 -2.45
N ASP A 145 -11.18 -2.71 -3.76
CA ASP A 145 -10.54 -3.85 -4.44
C ASP A 145 -9.06 -3.60 -4.78
N PHE A 146 -8.55 -2.41 -4.44
CA PHE A 146 -7.13 -2.09 -4.42
C PHE A 146 -6.60 -2.12 -2.98
N PRO A 147 -6.07 -3.25 -2.48
CA PRO A 147 -5.47 -3.29 -1.15
C PRO A 147 -4.28 -2.32 -1.07
N LEU A 148 -4.18 -1.62 0.06
CA LEU A 148 -3.01 -0.79 0.34
C LEU A 148 -1.85 -1.69 0.77
N GLU A 149 -0.72 -1.48 0.13
CA GLU A 149 0.50 -2.26 0.35
C GLU A 149 1.18 -1.82 1.66
N THR A 150 1.26 -2.72 2.65
CA THR A 150 1.73 -2.42 4.01
C THR A 150 3.25 -2.18 4.09
N MET A 151 4.04 -2.84 3.23
CA MET A 151 5.50 -2.75 3.23
C MET A 151 5.98 -1.32 3.01
N HIS A 152 5.48 -0.65 1.98
CA HIS A 152 5.84 0.74 1.71
C HIS A 152 5.07 1.70 2.61
N LEU A 153 3.77 1.47 2.83
CA LEU A 153 2.92 2.42 3.55
C LEU A 153 3.27 2.49 5.04
N LEU A 154 3.39 1.35 5.71
CA LEU A 154 3.57 1.29 7.16
C LEU A 154 5.03 1.01 7.52
N ASN A 155 5.64 -0.03 6.95
CA ASN A 155 6.95 -0.49 7.41
C ASN A 155 8.09 0.47 6.98
N LEU A 156 8.18 0.79 5.69
CA LEU A 156 9.28 1.61 5.15
C LEU A 156 9.04 3.12 5.23
N ASN A 157 7.79 3.57 5.34
CA ASN A 157 7.48 4.99 5.50
C ASN A 157 7.29 5.35 6.98
N VAL A 158 6.31 4.77 7.67
CA VAL A 158 5.98 5.16 9.06
C VAL A 158 6.99 4.61 10.06
N MET A 159 7.14 3.28 10.12
CA MET A 159 7.96 2.63 11.13
C MET A 159 9.43 2.99 10.98
N LYS A 160 9.96 2.99 9.76
CA LYS A 160 11.30 3.52 9.48
C LYS A 160 11.48 4.95 9.95
N ASN A 161 10.55 5.86 9.64
CA ASN A 161 10.67 7.27 10.04
C ASN A 161 10.70 7.43 11.57
N LEU A 162 9.84 6.69 12.28
CA LEU A 162 9.79 6.69 13.75
C LEU A 162 11.08 6.11 14.33
N ALA A 163 11.49 4.93 13.88
CA ALA A 163 12.68 4.23 14.33
C ALA A 163 13.94 5.08 14.16
N GLU A 164 14.09 5.74 13.00
CA GLU A 164 15.21 6.64 12.75
C GLU A 164 15.20 7.85 13.69
N LYS A 165 14.05 8.47 13.93
CA LYS A 165 13.93 9.59 14.88
C LYS A 165 14.27 9.17 16.31
N TRP A 166 13.89 7.97 16.70
CA TRP A 166 14.14 7.46 18.05
C TRP A 166 15.61 7.09 18.26
N MET A 167 16.28 6.50 17.26
CA MET A 167 17.59 5.89 17.47
C MET A 167 18.77 6.68 16.91
N LYS A 168 18.60 7.44 15.81
CA LYS A 168 19.73 8.15 15.16
C LYS A 168 20.44 9.11 16.11
N LEU A 169 21.74 9.28 15.88
CA LEU A 169 22.62 10.13 16.68
C LEU A 169 22.26 11.62 16.60
N GLU A 170 21.71 12.06 15.47
CA GLU A 170 21.28 13.44 15.24
C GLU A 170 20.32 13.94 16.34
N LYS A 171 20.56 15.17 16.80
CA LYS A 171 19.77 15.80 17.85
C LYS A 171 18.39 16.12 17.30
N ASN A 172 17.34 15.53 17.88
CA ASN A 172 15.95 15.85 17.56
C ASN A 172 15.09 15.82 18.82
N SER A 173 13.98 16.56 18.80
CA SER A 173 13.06 16.73 19.93
C SER A 173 12.24 15.49 20.29
N HIS A 174 12.30 14.43 19.48
CA HIS A 174 11.52 13.21 19.65
C HIS A 174 12.38 12.02 20.09
N LYS A 175 13.66 12.27 20.38
CA LYS A 175 14.63 11.25 20.73
C LYS A 175 14.44 10.81 22.18
N PRO A 176 14.22 9.52 22.46
CA PRO A 176 14.12 9.03 23.83
C PRO A 176 15.42 9.24 24.62
N PRO A 177 15.34 9.28 25.96
CA PRO A 177 16.49 9.29 26.86
C PRO A 177 17.50 8.18 26.55
N VAL A 178 18.77 8.41 26.89
CA VAL A 178 19.89 7.51 26.56
C VAL A 178 19.69 6.11 27.15
N ASP A 179 19.26 6.04 28.42
CA ASP A 179 18.96 4.81 29.14
C ASP A 179 17.86 3.99 28.44
N LYS A 180 16.79 4.63 27.94
CA LYS A 180 15.72 3.95 27.21
C LYS A 180 16.20 3.40 25.87
N ARG A 181 17.06 4.15 25.17
CA ARG A 181 17.65 3.68 23.91
C ARG A 181 18.60 2.50 24.14
N GLN A 182 19.38 2.53 25.21
CA GLN A 182 20.26 1.42 25.58
C GLN A 182 19.46 0.16 25.95
N ALA A 183 18.41 0.30 26.75
CA ALA A 183 17.50 -0.81 27.08
C ALA A 183 16.82 -1.40 25.83
N PHE A 184 16.44 -0.56 24.86
CA PHE A 184 15.87 -1.05 23.60
C PHE A 184 16.89 -1.84 22.77
N LYS A 185 18.16 -1.39 22.69
CA LYS A 185 19.22 -2.13 22.02
C LYS A 185 19.44 -3.51 22.63
N GLU A 186 19.52 -3.58 23.96
CA GLU A 186 19.70 -4.82 24.70
C GLU A 186 18.52 -5.79 24.48
N LEU A 187 17.28 -5.26 24.51
CA LEU A 187 16.09 -6.05 24.21
C LEU A 187 16.12 -6.62 22.79
N MET A 188 16.43 -5.80 21.78
CA MET A 188 16.48 -6.27 20.39
C MET A 188 17.58 -7.31 20.16
N SER A 189 18.75 -7.13 20.78
CA SER A 189 19.84 -8.11 20.76
C SER A 189 19.42 -9.43 21.41
N SER A 190 18.74 -9.38 22.56
CA SER A 190 18.20 -10.58 23.22
C SER A 190 17.17 -11.29 22.34
N ILE A 191 16.23 -10.56 21.72
CA ILE A 191 15.21 -11.15 20.85
C ILE A 191 15.85 -11.82 19.62
N SER A 192 16.90 -11.23 19.06
CA SER A 192 17.61 -11.74 17.88
C SER A 192 18.04 -13.21 18.04
N THR A 193 18.40 -13.62 19.26
CA THR A 193 18.80 -15.00 19.58
C THR A 193 17.65 -16.01 19.58
N GLY A 194 16.40 -15.54 19.74
CA GLY A 194 15.21 -16.39 19.91
C GLY A 194 14.24 -16.36 18.72
N VAL A 195 14.59 -15.69 17.63
CA VAL A 195 13.73 -15.64 16.43
C VAL A 195 13.81 -16.94 15.66
N THR A 196 12.64 -17.53 15.40
CA THR A 196 12.49 -18.82 14.75
C THR A 196 12.63 -18.73 13.22
N ILE A 197 12.83 -19.88 12.55
CA ILE A 197 13.11 -19.96 11.10
C ILE A 197 11.96 -19.47 10.21
N GLU A 198 10.73 -19.40 10.74
CA GLU A 198 9.56 -18.88 10.03
C GLU A 198 9.68 -17.38 9.72
N PHE A 199 10.54 -16.67 10.44
CA PHE A 199 10.84 -15.27 10.14
C PHE A 199 11.95 -15.17 9.10
N GLN A 200 11.73 -14.34 8.09
CA GLN A 200 12.72 -14.13 7.02
C GLN A 200 14.06 -13.56 7.52
N ARG A 201 14.09 -12.93 8.69
CA ARG A 201 15.29 -12.32 9.30
C ARG A 201 15.22 -12.39 10.81
N ASN A 202 16.38 -12.65 11.42
CA ASN A 202 16.57 -12.76 12.86
C ASN A 202 17.56 -11.74 13.42
N GLU A 203 18.30 -11.01 12.58
CA GLU A 203 19.25 -9.97 13.01
C GLU A 203 18.57 -8.60 13.17
N PHE A 204 18.76 -7.96 14.32
CA PHE A 204 18.18 -6.65 14.64
C PHE A 204 19.22 -5.68 15.20
N ASP A 205 20.23 -5.36 14.40
CA ASP A 205 21.20 -4.33 14.76
C ASP A 205 20.54 -2.95 14.76
N VAL A 206 20.27 -2.44 15.95
CA VAL A 206 19.61 -1.15 16.17
C VAL A 206 20.53 0.03 15.81
N ASP A 207 21.84 -0.15 15.80
CA ASP A 207 22.77 0.90 15.33
C ASP A 207 22.66 1.11 13.82
N ASP A 208 22.32 0.05 13.07
CA ASP A 208 22.07 0.10 11.62
C ASP A 208 20.58 0.20 11.24
N ILE A 209 19.76 0.77 12.13
CA ILE A 209 18.29 0.78 11.97
C ILE A 209 17.79 1.47 10.70
N CYS A 210 18.59 2.32 10.04
CA CYS A 210 18.20 2.99 8.79
C CYS A 210 18.28 2.08 7.55
N HIS A 211 19.02 0.98 7.63
CA HIS A 211 19.16 0.00 6.54
C HIS A 211 18.34 -1.27 6.75
N TRP A 212 17.56 -1.33 7.85
CA TRP A 212 16.59 -2.38 8.07
C TRP A 212 15.64 -2.52 6.86
N ARG A 213 15.31 -3.77 6.55
CA ARG A 213 14.28 -4.10 5.57
C ARG A 213 12.90 -3.97 6.17
N ALA A 214 11.90 -3.93 5.30
CA ALA A 214 10.52 -3.80 5.71
C ALA A 214 10.06 -4.89 6.69
N THR A 215 10.56 -6.12 6.54
CA THR A 215 10.22 -7.23 7.45
C THR A 215 10.77 -7.01 8.86
N GLN A 216 11.94 -6.37 9.02
CA GLN A 216 12.47 -6.02 10.34
C GLN A 216 11.64 -4.92 11.00
N TYR A 217 11.20 -3.91 10.26
CA TYR A 217 10.27 -2.90 10.79
C TYR A 217 8.88 -3.48 11.11
N SER A 218 8.41 -4.42 10.28
CA SER A 218 7.18 -5.17 10.55
C SER A 218 7.31 -5.99 11.84
N PHE A 219 8.48 -6.60 12.05
CA PHE A 219 8.76 -7.37 13.25
C PHE A 219 8.73 -6.48 14.50
N LEU A 220 9.40 -5.32 14.42
CA LEU A 220 9.42 -4.33 15.49
C LEU A 220 7.99 -3.90 15.88
N LEU A 221 7.17 -3.58 14.89
CA LEU A 221 5.79 -3.13 15.10
C LEU A 221 4.90 -4.22 15.74
N LEU A 222 4.95 -5.44 15.21
CA LEU A 222 3.96 -6.47 15.54
C LEU A 222 4.36 -7.32 16.75
N TYR A 223 5.66 -7.54 16.95
CA TYR A 223 6.16 -8.50 17.95
C TYR A 223 6.97 -7.83 19.05
N ALA A 224 7.96 -6.99 18.71
CA ALA A 224 8.83 -6.39 19.72
C ALA A 224 8.17 -5.27 20.53
N GLY A 225 7.20 -4.55 19.95
CA GLY A 225 6.52 -3.43 20.63
C GLY A 225 5.80 -3.81 21.94
N LYS A 226 5.32 -5.06 22.08
CA LYS A 226 4.64 -5.55 23.30
C LYS A 226 5.58 -5.91 24.45
N HIS A 227 6.87 -6.08 24.18
CA HIS A 227 7.88 -6.42 25.20
C HIS A 227 8.52 -5.19 25.85
N CYS A 228 8.12 -3.98 25.43
CA CYS A 228 8.55 -2.75 26.09
C CYS A 228 7.72 -2.54 27.37
N PRO A 229 8.33 -2.49 28.57
CA PRO A 229 7.59 -2.27 29.80
C PRO A 229 6.84 -0.93 29.73
N PRO A 230 5.64 -0.81 30.33
CA PRO A 230 4.86 0.40 30.28
C PRO A 230 5.67 1.57 30.83
N VAL A 231 5.91 2.56 29.97
CA VAL A 231 6.45 3.85 30.39
C VAL A 231 5.33 4.53 31.18
N ARG A 232 5.49 4.62 32.51
CA ARG A 232 4.65 5.51 33.32
C ARG A 232 4.90 6.93 32.84
N ILE A 233 3.93 7.50 32.15
CA ILE A 233 3.89 8.92 31.85
C ILE A 233 3.53 9.59 33.17
N GLY A 234 4.50 10.26 33.77
CA GLY A 234 4.31 11.14 34.93
C GLY A 234 3.89 12.53 34.49
#